data_AF-A0A1X7PNB5-F1
#
_entry.id   AF-A0A1X7PNB5-F1
#
_cell.length_a   1.000
_cell.length_b   1.000
_cell.length_c   1.000
_cell.angle_alpha   90.00
_cell.angle_beta   90.00
_cell.angle_gamma   90.00
#
_symmetry.space_group_name_H-M   'P 1'
#
loop_
_entity.id
_entity.type
_entity.pdbx_description
1 polymer ?
#
loop_
_entity_poly.entity_id
_entity_poly.type
_entity_poly.pdbx_seq_one_letter_code
_entity_poly.pdbx_strand_id
1 'polypeptide(L)'
;MNIPLKKQQAQWIAEQVSSGRYRDELEAIEDAITAKMREDEADWAAAREELREKLRRSEEDIRDGRVVVANDAFWNEIDERIDRIEATRKA
;
A
#
# COMPACT_ATOMS: atom_id res chain seq x y z
N MET A 1 -4.43 -10.26 -28.95
CA MET A 1 -3.46 -9.95 -27.87
C MET A 1 -2.87 -11.28 -27.43
N ASN A 2 -1.54 -11.45 -27.36
CA ASN A 2 -0.94 -12.72 -26.91
C ASN A 2 -0.36 -12.51 -25.51
N ILE A 3 -1.11 -12.92 -24.48
CA ILE A 3 -0.72 -12.78 -23.08
C ILE A 3 -0.13 -14.12 -22.63
N PRO A 4 1.17 -14.19 -22.31
CA PRO A 4 1.76 -15.42 -21.82
C PRO A 4 1.24 -15.71 -20.40
N LEU A 5 0.40 -16.74 -20.28
CA LEU A 5 -0.14 -17.21 -19.01
C LEU A 5 0.73 -18.30 -18.40
N LYS A 6 0.83 -18.32 -17.07
CA LYS A 6 1.36 -19.48 -16.36
C LYS A 6 0.42 -20.67 -16.56
N LYS A 7 0.98 -21.89 -16.57
CA LYS A 7 0.19 -23.13 -16.76
C LYS A 7 -1.01 -23.23 -15.81
N GLN A 8 -0.83 -22.87 -14.54
CA GLN A 8 -1.90 -22.86 -13.53
C GLN A 8 -3.03 -21.88 -13.87
N GLN A 9 -2.70 -20.70 -14.43
CA GLN A 9 -3.68 -19.69 -14.81
C GLN A 9 -4.49 -20.14 -16.02
N ALA A 10 -3.82 -20.72 -17.03
CA ALA A 10 -4.50 -21.29 -18.20
C ALA A 10 -5.45 -22.43 -17.81
N GLN A 11 -5.04 -23.32 -16.90
CA GLN A 11 -5.90 -24.38 -16.37
C GLN A 11 -7.12 -23.82 -15.64
N TRP A 12 -6.90 -22.84 -14.76
CA TRP A 12 -7.99 -22.19 -14.04
C TRP A 12 -8.99 -21.51 -14.98
N ILE A 13 -8.52 -20.80 -16.02
CA ILE A 13 -9.40 -20.17 -17.02
C ILE A 13 -10.23 -21.23 -17.75
N ALA A 14 -9.60 -22.31 -18.21
CA ALA A 14 -10.29 -23.41 -18.88
C ALA A 14 -11.36 -24.06 -17.99
N GLU A 15 -11.10 -24.22 -16.69
CA GLU A 15 -12.09 -24.67 -15.70
C GLU A 15 -13.28 -23.70 -15.60
N GLN A 16 -13.03 -22.39 -15.56
CA GLN A 16 -14.14 -21.43 -15.49
C GLN A 16 -15.00 -21.44 -16.76
N VAL A 17 -14.39 -21.54 -17.94
CA VAL A 17 -15.12 -21.64 -19.22
C VAL A 17 -15.92 -22.94 -19.30
N SER A 18 -15.29 -24.07 -18.98
CA SER A 18 -15.97 -25.38 -18.99
C SER A 18 -17.11 -25.49 -17.97
N SER A 19 -17.02 -24.77 -16.85
CA SER A 19 -18.10 -24.67 -15.87
C SER A 19 -19.28 -23.80 -16.33
N GLY A 20 -19.16 -23.12 -17.46
CA GLY A 20 -20.17 -22.19 -18.00
C GLY A 20 -20.20 -20.83 -17.30
N ARG A 21 -19.21 -20.53 -16.44
CA ARG A 21 -19.11 -19.23 -15.76
C ARG A 21 -18.77 -18.11 -16.74
N TYR A 22 -17.94 -18.40 -17.74
CA TYR A 22 -17.60 -17.49 -18.83
C TYR A 22 -17.82 -18.18 -20.17
N ARG A 23 -18.18 -17.41 -21.20
CA ARG A 23 -18.42 -17.89 -22.56
C ARG A 23 -17.13 -18.35 -23.24
N ASP A 24 -16.04 -17.63 -23.01
CA ASP A 24 -14.73 -17.87 -23.60
C ASP A 24 -13.60 -17.40 -22.68
N GLU A 25 -12.36 -17.77 -23.04
CA GLU A 25 -11.17 -17.41 -22.27
C GLU A 25 -10.94 -15.90 -22.21
N LEU A 26 -11.35 -15.17 -23.26
CA LEU A 26 -11.16 -13.73 -23.36
C LEU A 26 -12.04 -13.01 -22.34
N GLU A 27 -13.31 -13.39 -22.23
CA GLU A 27 -14.23 -12.85 -21.23
C GLU A 27 -13.70 -13.03 -19.81
N ALA A 28 -13.15 -14.21 -19.50
CA ALA A 28 -12.56 -14.50 -18.19
C ALA A 28 -11.33 -13.60 -17.90
N ILE A 29 -10.50 -13.33 -18.92
CA ILE A 29 -9.33 -12.45 -18.79
C ILE A 29 -9.75 -10.99 -18.65
N GLU A 30 -10.72 -10.53 -19.44
CA GLU A 30 -11.23 -9.15 -19.39
C GLU A 30 -11.88 -8.82 -18.04
N ASP A 31 -12.65 -9.76 -17.49
CA ASP A 31 -13.24 -9.63 -16.15
C ASP A 31 -12.15 -9.55 -15.07
N ALA A 32 -11.14 -10.42 -15.13
CA ALA A 32 -10.02 -10.41 -14.19
C ALA A 32 -9.21 -9.11 -14.25
N ILE A 33 -8.95 -8.58 -15.44
CA ILE A 33 -8.26 -7.29 -15.63
C ILE A 33 -9.12 -6.15 -15.07
N THR A 34 -10.41 -6.15 -15.37
CA THR A 34 -11.33 -5.11 -14.88
C THR A 34 -11.44 -5.12 -13.36
N ALA A 35 -11.54 -6.31 -12.75
CA ALA A 35 -11.52 -6.46 -11.31
C ALA A 35 -10.22 -5.92 -10.70
N LYS A 36 -9.07 -6.24 -11.31
CA LYS A 36 -7.78 -5.76 -10.83
C LYS A 36 -7.64 -4.24 -10.96
N MET A 37 -8.08 -3.66 -12.07
CA MET A 37 -8.06 -2.21 -12.26
C MET A 37 -8.91 -1.48 -11.22
N ARG A 38 -10.08 -2.03 -10.84
CA ARG A 38 -10.94 -1.44 -9.80
C ARG A 38 -10.32 -1.54 -8.42
N GLU A 39 -9.70 -2.67 -8.10
CA GLU A 39 -8.95 -2.85 -6.84
C GLU A 39 -7.80 -1.84 -6.76
N ASP A 40 -6.98 -1.77 -7.81
CA ASP A 40 -5.86 -0.84 -7.86
C ASP A 40 -6.33 0.62 -7.77
N GLU A 41 -7.42 1.00 -8.46
CA GLU A 41 -7.97 2.35 -8.37
C GLU A 41 -8.45 2.70 -6.96
N ALA A 42 -9.12 1.77 -6.28
CA ALA A 42 -9.57 1.96 -4.90
C ALA A 42 -8.39 2.10 -3.92
N ASP A 43 -7.38 1.22 -4.05
CA ASP A 43 -6.18 1.26 -3.22
C ASP A 43 -5.38 2.54 -3.46
N TRP A 44 -5.22 2.94 -4.73
CA TRP A 44 -4.55 4.19 -5.09
C TRP A 44 -5.31 5.42 -4.59
N ALA A 45 -6.64 5.42 -4.68
CA ALA A 45 -7.45 6.53 -4.18
C ALA A 45 -7.32 6.66 -2.65
N ALA A 46 -7.41 5.55 -1.92
CA ALA A 46 -7.25 5.52 -0.47
C ALA A 46 -5.84 5.98 -0.05
N ALA A 47 -4.80 5.42 -0.66
CA ALA A 47 -3.41 5.79 -0.37
C ALA A 47 -3.13 7.27 -0.70
N ARG A 48 -3.69 7.78 -1.80
CA ARG A 48 -3.56 9.19 -2.19
C ARG A 48 -4.23 10.12 -1.18
N GLU A 49 -5.41 9.75 -0.68
CA GLU A 49 -6.11 10.56 0.32
C GLU A 49 -5.39 10.54 1.66
N GLU A 50 -4.87 9.38 2.08
CA GLU A 50 -4.03 9.28 3.27
C GLU A 50 -2.76 10.14 3.16
N LEU A 51 -2.10 10.13 1.99
CA LEU A 51 -0.91 10.95 1.75
C LEU A 51 -1.24 12.45 1.81
N ARG A 52 -2.37 12.87 1.23
CA ARG A 52 -2.83 14.27 1.27
C ARG A 52 -3.10 14.73 2.69
N GLU A 53 -3.77 13.92 3.49
CA GLU A 53 -4.06 14.25 4.88
C GLU A 53 -2.76 14.34 5.72
N LYS A 54 -1.81 13.43 5.50
CA LYS A 54 -0.47 13.51 6.13
C LYS A 54 0.26 14.79 5.75
N LEU A 55 0.23 15.17 4.46
CA LEU A 55 0.84 16.42 3.99
C LEU A 55 0.17 17.64 4.62
N ARG A 56 -1.16 17.70 4.61
CA ARG A 56 -1.93 18.80 5.23
C ARG A 56 -1.58 18.95 6.71
N ARG A 57 -1.52 17.85 7.47
CA ARG A 57 -1.12 17.88 8.88
C ARG A 57 0.31 18.37 9.07
N SER A 58 1.25 17.89 8.25
CA SER A 58 2.64 18.35 8.27
C SER A 58 2.74 19.85 8.01
N GLU A 59 2.00 20.37 7.03
CA GLU A 59 1.94 21.81 6.74
C GLU A 59 1.36 22.63 7.91
N GLU A 60 0.34 22.11 8.60
CA GLU A 60 -0.23 22.72 9.80
C GLU A 60 0.75 22.70 10.97
N ASP A 61 1.45 21.59 11.18
CA ASP A 61 2.46 21.47 12.23
C ASP A 61 3.64 22.43 11.97
N ILE A 62 4.05 22.61 10.71
CA ILE A 62 5.06 23.61 10.33
C ILE A 62 4.54 25.03 10.61
N ARG A 63 3.31 25.33 10.16
CA ARG A 63 2.70 26.67 10.34
C ARG A 63 2.57 27.05 11.81
N ASP A 64 2.13 26.11 12.64
CA ASP A 64 1.89 26.34 14.06
C ASP A 64 3.17 26.23 14.90
N GLY A 65 4.34 26.00 14.26
CA GLY A 65 5.61 25.86 14.95
C GLY A 65 5.70 24.62 15.83
N ARG A 66 4.88 23.59 15.55
CA ARG A 66 4.86 22.29 16.25
C ARG A 66 5.95 21.32 15.76
N VAL A 67 6.78 21.76 14.81
CA VAL A 67 7.95 21.04 14.33
C VAL A 67 9.22 21.50 15.04
N VAL A 68 10.11 20.56 15.34
CA VAL A 68 11.44 20.83 15.90
C VAL A 68 12.49 20.68 14.80
N VAL A 69 13.52 21.52 14.85
CA VAL A 69 14.67 21.38 13.95
C VAL A 69 15.48 20.18 14.41
N ALA A 70 15.62 19.18 13.53
CA ALA A 70 16.42 17.99 13.78
C ALA A 70 17.93 18.30 13.72
N ASN A 71 18.42 18.97 14.76
CA ASN A 71 19.84 19.27 14.96
C ASN A 71 20.50 18.22 15.87
N ASP A 72 21.82 18.32 16.05
CA ASP A 72 22.59 17.35 16.83
C ASP A 72 22.09 17.24 18.29
N ALA A 73 21.63 18.34 18.88
CA ALA A 73 21.09 18.34 20.24
C ALA A 73 19.78 17.54 20.35
N PHE A 74 18.88 17.67 19.35
CA PHE A 74 17.65 16.89 19.28
C PHE A 74 17.93 15.39 19.15
N TRP A 75 18.89 14.99 18.31
CA TRP A 75 19.24 13.58 18.15
C TRP A 75 19.89 12.98 19.40
N ASN A 76 20.78 13.73 20.05
CA ASN A 76 21.36 13.31 21.32
C ASN A 76 20.29 13.10 22.41
N GLU A 77 19.28 13.98 22.48
CA GLU A 77 18.17 13.82 23.44
C GLU A 77 17.32 12.57 23.16
N ILE A 78 17.09 12.26 21.88
CA ILE A 78 16.38 11.03 21.48
C ILE A 78 17.18 9.78 21.88
N ASP A 79 18.48 9.75 21.60
CA ASP A 79 19.34 8.62 21.93
C ASP A 79 19.37 8.37 23.44
N GLU A 80 19.55 9.43 24.24
CA GLU A 80 19.48 9.34 25.72
C GLU A 80 18.10 8.86 26.22
N ARG A 81 17.02 9.16 25.48
CA ARG A 81 15.67 8.69 25.84
C ARG A 81 15.48 7.22 25.50
N ILE A 82 16.02 6.76 24.37
CA ILE A 82 16.02 5.35 23.97
C ILE A 82 16.79 4.51 24.99
N ASP A 83 18.00 4.95 25.35
CA ASP A 83 18.86 4.26 26.33
C ASP A 83 18.18 4.08 27.69
N ARG A 84 17.46 5.12 28.16
CA ARG A 84 16.68 5.04 29.41
C ARG A 84 15.54 4.03 29.33
N ILE A 85 14.82 3.96 28.21
CA ILE A 85 13.72 3.01 28.01
C ILE A 85 14.28 1.58 27.98
N GLU A 86 15.40 1.35 27.30
CA GLU A 86 16.06 0.04 27.25
C GLU A 86 16.61 -0.40 28.60
N ALA A 87 17.23 0.51 29.36
CA ALA A 87 17.72 0.23 30.71
C ALA A 87 16.56 -0.17 31.65
N THR A 88 15.40 0.48 31.52
CA THR A 88 14.19 0.16 32.30
C THR A 88 13.59 -1.20 31.91
N ARG A 89 13.78 -1.67 30.68
CA ARG A 89 13.31 -2.99 30.21
C ARG A 89 14.22 -4.16 30.63
N LYS A 90 15.49 -3.90 30.92
CA LYS A 90 16.49 -4.91 31.31
C LYS A 90 16.63 -5.07 32.83
N ALA A 91 16.06 -4.16 33.62
CA ALA A 91 15.97 -4.23 35.08
C ALA A 91 14.73 -5.02 35.51
#